data_AF-A0A2G9MT46-F1
#
_entry.id   AF-A0A2G9MT46-F1
#
_cell.length_a   1.000
_cell.length_b   1.000
_cell.length_c   1.000
_cell.angle_alpha   90.00
_cell.angle_beta   90.00
_cell.angle_gamma   90.00
#
_symmetry.space_group_name_H-M   'P 1'
#
loop_
_entity.id
_entity.type
_entity.pdbx_description
1 polymer ?
#
loop_
_entity_poly.entity_id
_entity_poly.type
_entity_poly.pdbx_seq_one_letter_code
_entity_poly.pdbx_strand_id
1 'polypeptide(L)'
;MINKKNFEQMRSVMDGFDKTREDVIKIARIILKNSKKSIFACHRGDLKNARILLDESKVKIKEMEKLISADHDLMISIHNEALEEFVEAECFYNFLKNKKIPTCKELNVSVETYLQGLCDLTGELTRKAVNEVIEGNVDGVLEIKKLISDLYEELMQFDFRNSPLRRKYDAIKYSLEKLEDLSLKIKLK
;
A
#
# COMPACT_ATOMS: atom_id res chain seq x y z
N MET A 1 -42.91 -0.52 -30.98
CA MET A 1 -41.86 -1.44 -31.49
C MET A 1 -40.51 -0.99 -30.93
N ILE A 2 -39.63 -1.91 -30.56
CA ILE A 2 -38.31 -1.59 -29.97
C ILE A 2 -37.34 -1.18 -31.09
N ASN A 3 -36.55 -0.11 -30.87
CA ASN A 3 -35.53 0.36 -31.81
C ASN A 3 -34.26 -0.50 -31.72
N LYS A 4 -34.13 -1.49 -32.60
CA LYS A 4 -33.00 -2.44 -32.61
C LYS A 4 -31.63 -1.77 -32.78
N LYS A 5 -31.54 -0.68 -33.56
CA LYS A 5 -30.30 0.07 -33.78
C LYS A 5 -29.79 0.75 -32.50
N ASN A 6 -30.70 1.25 -31.67
CA ASN A 6 -30.36 1.79 -30.36
C ASN A 6 -29.76 0.69 -29.45
N PHE A 7 -30.39 -0.49 -29.42
CA PHE A 7 -29.89 -1.63 -28.64
C PHE A 7 -28.52 -2.16 -29.14
N GLU A 8 -28.23 -2.07 -30.44
CA GLU A 8 -26.89 -2.39 -30.97
C GLU A 8 -25.82 -1.41 -30.48
N GLN A 9 -26.14 -0.11 -30.46
CA GLN A 9 -25.24 0.91 -29.90
C GLN A 9 -24.99 0.68 -28.41
N MET A 10 -26.04 0.37 -27.64
CA MET A 10 -25.92 0.06 -26.21
C MET A 10 -24.97 -1.13 -25.97
N ARG A 11 -25.10 -2.22 -26.73
CA ARG A 11 -24.19 -3.37 -26.62
C ARG A 11 -22.74 -2.99 -26.94
N SER A 12 -22.52 -2.22 -28.00
CA SER A 12 -21.16 -1.79 -28.37
C SER A 12 -20.50 -0.92 -27.30
N VAL A 13 -21.26 -0.09 -26.59
CA VAL A 13 -20.75 0.71 -25.47
C VAL A 13 -20.37 -0.20 -24.30
N MET A 14 -21.25 -1.14 -23.93
CA MET A 14 -20.98 -2.10 -22.85
C MET A 14 -19.75 -2.97 -23.14
N ASP A 15 -19.61 -3.49 -24.36
CA ASP A 15 -18.45 -4.31 -24.75
C ASP A 15 -17.14 -3.51 -24.68
N GLY A 16 -17.18 -2.21 -25.01
CA GLY A 16 -16.02 -1.32 -24.89
C GLY A 16 -15.62 -1.06 -23.45
N PHE A 17 -16.61 -0.83 -22.58
CA PHE A 17 -16.41 -0.68 -21.13
C PHE A 17 -15.79 -1.94 -20.52
N ASP A 18 -16.34 -3.12 -20.83
CA ASP A 18 -15.86 -4.39 -20.29
C ASP A 18 -14.40 -4.70 -20.68
N LYS A 19 -14.01 -4.41 -21.93
CA LYS A 19 -12.61 -4.54 -22.37
C LYS A 19 -11.67 -3.63 -21.58
N THR A 20 -12.05 -2.37 -21.41
CA THR A 20 -11.24 -1.40 -20.67
C THR A 20 -11.12 -1.80 -19.20
N ARG A 21 -12.23 -2.28 -18.61
CA ARG A 21 -12.26 -2.82 -17.25
C ARG A 21 -11.33 -4.02 -17.08
N GLU A 22 -11.31 -4.96 -18.02
CA GLU A 22 -10.37 -6.08 -17.99
C GLU A 22 -8.91 -5.62 -18.00
N ASP A 23 -8.59 -4.60 -18.78
CA ASP A 23 -7.23 -4.06 -18.86
C ASP A 23 -6.81 -3.36 -17.56
N VAL A 24 -7.72 -2.60 -16.93
CA VAL A 24 -7.50 -2.05 -15.58
C VAL A 24 -7.23 -3.17 -14.56
N ILE A 25 -8.01 -4.26 -14.59
CA ILE A 25 -7.81 -5.42 -13.70
C ILE A 25 -6.43 -6.06 -13.91
N LYS A 26 -6.01 -6.23 -15.17
CA LYS A 26 -4.68 -6.79 -15.50
C LYS A 26 -3.57 -5.90 -14.96
N ILE A 27 -3.67 -4.59 -15.15
CA ILE A 27 -2.67 -3.63 -14.67
C ILE A 27 -2.62 -3.62 -13.13
N ALA A 28 -3.77 -3.58 -12.46
CA ALA A 28 -3.85 -3.63 -10.99
C ALA A 28 -3.19 -4.89 -10.41
N ARG A 29 -3.39 -6.06 -11.03
CA ARG A 29 -2.73 -7.31 -10.63
C ARG A 29 -1.22 -7.28 -10.79
N ILE A 30 -0.70 -6.60 -11.81
CA ILE A 30 0.74 -6.42 -12.00
C ILE A 30 1.31 -5.55 -10.86
N ILE A 31 0.65 -4.44 -10.55
CA ILE A 31 1.06 -3.55 -9.46
C ILE A 31 1.09 -4.31 -8.14
N LEU A 32 0.01 -5.01 -7.77
CA LEU A 32 -0.05 -5.84 -6.56
C LEU A 32 1.10 -6.85 -6.48
N LYS A 33 1.37 -7.57 -7.59
CA LYS A 33 2.44 -8.56 -7.65
C LYS A 33 3.81 -7.93 -7.46
N ASN A 34 4.06 -6.79 -8.11
CA ASN A 34 5.34 -6.10 -8.04
C ASN A 34 5.57 -5.49 -6.65
N SER A 35 4.54 -4.90 -6.03
CA SER A 35 4.60 -4.35 -4.67
C SER A 35 4.95 -5.43 -3.64
N LYS A 36 4.27 -6.59 -3.67
CA LYS A 36 4.62 -7.74 -2.82
C LYS A 36 6.05 -8.21 -3.02
N LYS A 37 6.46 -8.40 -4.28
CA LYS A 37 7.84 -8.80 -4.59
C LYS A 37 8.87 -7.78 -4.10
N SER A 38 8.54 -6.48 -4.17
CA SER A 38 9.38 -5.41 -3.66
C SER A 38 9.53 -5.50 -2.14
N ILE A 39 8.44 -5.67 -1.39
CA ILE A 39 8.47 -5.88 0.07
C ILE A 39 9.35 -7.08 0.43
N PHE A 40 9.17 -8.22 -0.26
CA PHE A 40 10.02 -9.39 -0.05
C PHE A 40 11.49 -9.14 -0.39
N ALA A 41 11.80 -8.38 -1.43
CA ALA A 41 13.17 -8.01 -1.78
C ALA A 41 13.79 -7.08 -0.71
N CYS A 42 13.02 -6.10 -0.22
CA CYS A 42 13.38 -5.22 0.88
C CYS A 42 13.76 -5.99 2.16
N HIS A 43 12.95 -6.98 2.57
CA HIS A 43 13.27 -7.83 3.73
C HIS A 43 14.57 -8.63 3.57
N ARG A 44 14.95 -8.97 2.35
CA ARG A 44 16.22 -9.66 2.05
C ARG A 44 17.40 -8.72 1.83
N GLY A 45 17.22 -7.40 2.01
CA GLY A 45 18.24 -6.39 1.75
C GLY A 45 18.50 -6.09 0.26
N ASP A 46 17.72 -6.66 -0.65
CA ASP A 46 17.84 -6.42 -2.10
C ASP A 46 17.07 -5.16 -2.53
N LEU A 47 17.55 -4.01 -2.07
CA LEU A 47 16.95 -2.70 -2.36
C LEU A 47 17.05 -2.34 -3.86
N LYS A 48 18.01 -2.89 -4.59
CA LYS A 48 18.15 -2.62 -6.03
C LYS A 48 16.99 -3.22 -6.80
N ASN A 49 16.68 -4.50 -6.58
CA ASN A 49 15.56 -5.16 -7.24
C ASN A 49 14.20 -4.58 -6.77
N ALA A 50 14.07 -4.28 -5.47
CA ALA A 50 12.87 -3.62 -4.94
C ALA A 50 12.56 -2.32 -5.69
N ARG A 51 13.58 -1.47 -5.93
CA ARG A 51 13.43 -0.22 -6.68
C ARG A 51 12.97 -0.46 -8.12
N ILE A 52 13.56 -1.43 -8.81
CA ILE A 52 13.18 -1.77 -10.20
C ILE A 52 11.69 -2.14 -10.26
N LEU A 53 11.22 -3.03 -9.38
CA LEU A 53 9.82 -3.45 -9.31
C LEU A 53 8.88 -2.28 -9.03
N LEU A 54 9.27 -1.38 -8.13
CA LEU A 54 8.47 -0.19 -7.80
C LEU A 54 8.43 0.83 -8.94
N ASP A 55 9.52 1.00 -9.69
CA ASP A 55 9.54 1.87 -10.88
C ASP A 55 8.65 1.32 -11.99
N GLU A 56 8.65 0.00 -12.20
CA GLU A 56 7.69 -0.67 -13.09
C GLU A 56 6.24 -0.44 -12.64
N SER A 57 5.97 -0.57 -11.34
CA SER A 57 4.64 -0.27 -10.76
C SER A 57 4.23 1.19 -10.99
N LYS A 58 5.14 2.15 -10.83
CA LYS A 58 4.86 3.58 -11.09
C LYS A 58 4.44 3.84 -12.53
N VAL A 59 5.09 3.17 -13.50
CA VAL A 59 4.69 3.28 -14.92
C VAL A 59 3.28 2.72 -15.11
N LYS A 60 3.00 1.56 -14.51
CA LYS A 60 1.69 0.90 -14.58
C LYS A 60 0.57 1.68 -13.91
N ILE A 61 0.85 2.36 -12.79
CA ILE A 61 -0.12 3.25 -12.13
C ILE A 61 -0.51 4.39 -13.07
N LYS A 62 0.45 5.04 -13.73
CA LYS A 62 0.15 6.11 -14.71
C LYS A 62 -0.65 5.61 -15.91
N GLU A 63 -0.43 4.36 -16.33
CA GLU A 63 -1.22 3.72 -17.38
C GLU A 63 -2.68 3.50 -16.92
N MET A 64 -2.85 2.97 -15.71
CA MET A 64 -4.16 2.74 -15.08
C MET A 64 -4.93 4.04 -14.84
N GLU A 65 -4.27 5.08 -14.31
CA GLU A 65 -4.87 6.41 -14.06
C GLU A 65 -5.42 7.03 -15.36
N LYS A 66 -4.70 6.88 -16.49
CA LYS A 66 -5.18 7.38 -17.79
C LYS A 66 -6.47 6.68 -18.22
N LEU A 67 -6.56 5.37 -18.05
CA LEU A 67 -7.76 4.61 -18.40
C LEU A 67 -8.96 5.04 -17.53
N ILE A 68 -8.74 5.19 -16.22
CA ILE A 68 -9.79 5.59 -15.28
C ILE A 68 -10.20 7.06 -15.48
N SER A 69 -9.28 7.96 -15.84
CA SER A 69 -9.62 9.36 -16.10
C SER A 69 -10.57 9.54 -17.30
N ALA A 70 -10.55 8.60 -18.25
CA ALA A 70 -11.45 8.60 -19.40
C ALA A 70 -12.86 8.11 -19.04
N ASP A 71 -12.99 7.27 -18.01
CA ASP A 71 -14.26 6.75 -17.52
C ASP A 71 -14.17 6.41 -16.03
N HIS A 72 -14.80 7.24 -15.19
CA HIS A 72 -14.72 7.11 -13.74
C HIS A 72 -15.46 5.86 -13.21
N ASP A 73 -16.39 5.29 -13.99
CA ASP A 73 -17.09 4.05 -13.62
C ASP A 73 -16.14 2.84 -13.64
N LEU A 74 -14.94 2.99 -14.18
CA LEU A 74 -13.86 1.99 -14.11
C LEU A 74 -13.16 1.94 -12.74
N MET A 75 -13.44 2.87 -11.82
CA MET A 75 -12.94 2.79 -10.44
C MET A 75 -13.56 1.58 -9.73
N ILE A 76 -12.76 0.52 -9.60
CA ILE A 76 -13.14 -0.75 -8.99
C ILE A 76 -12.29 -1.03 -7.73
N SER A 77 -12.79 -1.88 -6.82
CA SER A 77 -12.09 -2.21 -5.56
C SER A 77 -10.61 -2.57 -5.75
N ILE A 78 -10.32 -3.40 -6.76
CA ILE A 78 -8.95 -3.87 -7.04
C ILE A 78 -7.98 -2.75 -7.44
N HIS A 79 -8.47 -1.62 -7.97
CA HIS A 79 -7.62 -0.44 -8.23
C HIS A 79 -7.13 0.15 -6.90
N ASN A 80 -8.02 0.31 -5.92
CA ASN A 80 -7.69 0.87 -4.62
C ASN A 80 -6.71 -0.04 -3.87
N GLU A 81 -6.98 -1.35 -3.87
CA GLU A 81 -6.09 -2.37 -3.28
C GLU A 81 -4.69 -2.32 -3.91
N ALA A 82 -4.59 -2.15 -5.24
CA ALA A 82 -3.31 -2.06 -5.92
C ALA A 82 -2.50 -0.81 -5.52
N LEU A 83 -3.15 0.34 -5.40
CA LEU A 83 -2.51 1.58 -4.98
C LEU A 83 -2.12 1.54 -3.50
N GLU A 84 -2.94 0.95 -2.65
CA GLU A 84 -2.68 0.75 -1.23
C GLU A 84 -1.41 -0.07 -1.00
N GLU A 85 -1.32 -1.25 -1.62
CA GLU A 85 -0.13 -2.11 -1.55
C GLU A 85 1.11 -1.43 -2.14
N PHE A 86 0.94 -0.60 -3.19
CA PHE A 86 2.04 0.21 -3.73
C PHE A 86 2.53 1.26 -2.73
N VAL A 87 1.63 1.95 -2.02
CA VAL A 87 1.99 2.91 -0.98
C VAL A 87 2.77 2.21 0.13
N GLU A 88 2.29 1.07 0.63
CA GLU A 88 2.98 0.27 1.63
C GLU A 88 4.41 -0.06 1.18
N ALA A 89 4.56 -0.59 -0.04
CA ALA A 89 5.85 -1.00 -0.57
C ALA A 89 6.83 0.18 -0.80
N GLU A 90 6.34 1.33 -1.31
CA GLU A 90 7.16 2.54 -1.46
C GLU A 90 7.59 3.10 -0.10
N CYS A 91 6.67 3.20 0.87
CA CYS A 91 6.99 3.70 2.20
C CYS A 91 8.00 2.79 2.89
N PHE A 92 7.82 1.47 2.80
CA PHE A 92 8.77 0.51 3.37
C PHE A 92 10.15 0.61 2.73
N TYR A 93 10.22 0.69 1.40
CA TYR A 93 11.48 0.89 0.68
C TYR A 93 12.21 2.17 1.12
N ASN A 94 11.50 3.30 1.18
CA ASN A 94 12.10 4.59 1.54
C ASN A 94 12.55 4.59 3.00
N PHE A 95 11.75 4.01 3.90
CA PHE A 95 12.17 3.83 5.29
C PHE A 95 13.49 3.06 5.37
N LEU A 96 13.62 1.90 4.71
CA LEU A 96 14.86 1.13 4.75
C LEU A 96 16.06 1.88 4.13
N LYS A 97 15.82 2.67 3.08
CA LYS A 97 16.87 3.38 2.34
C LYS A 97 17.40 4.61 3.08
N ASN A 98 16.52 5.42 3.65
CA ASN A 98 16.88 6.74 4.16
C ASN A 98 16.05 7.20 5.36
N LYS A 99 15.28 6.29 5.98
CA LYS A 99 14.45 6.56 7.16
C LYS A 99 13.37 7.62 6.93
N LYS A 100 12.90 7.79 5.68
CA LYS A 100 11.82 8.72 5.34
C LYS A 100 10.57 7.99 4.89
N ILE A 101 9.42 8.58 5.20
CA ILE A 101 8.12 8.18 4.66
C ILE A 101 7.69 9.22 3.63
N PRO A 102 7.54 8.85 2.35
CA PRO A 102 7.08 9.76 1.31
C PRO A 102 5.63 10.17 1.56
N THR A 103 5.29 11.41 1.23
CA THR A 103 3.93 11.96 1.37
C THR A 103 2.97 11.44 0.29
N CYS A 104 1.66 11.53 0.53
CA CYS A 104 0.64 11.19 -0.47
C CYS A 104 0.81 11.98 -1.79
N LYS A 105 1.28 13.23 -1.72
CA LYS A 105 1.57 14.08 -2.89
C LYS A 105 2.75 13.56 -3.70
N GLU A 106 3.82 13.14 -3.04
CA GLU A 106 4.99 12.56 -3.72
C GLU A 106 4.65 11.22 -4.40
N LEU A 107 3.69 10.48 -3.85
CA LEU A 107 3.22 9.22 -4.41
C LEU A 107 2.07 9.39 -5.42
N ASN A 108 1.51 10.59 -5.57
CA ASN A 108 0.34 10.88 -6.42
C ASN A 108 -0.88 9.99 -6.12
N VAL A 109 -1.18 9.77 -4.83
CA VAL A 109 -2.34 8.96 -4.41
C VAL A 109 -3.33 9.77 -3.57
N SER A 110 -4.57 9.30 -3.49
CA SER A 110 -5.58 9.90 -2.61
C SER A 110 -5.15 9.80 -1.14
N VAL A 111 -5.65 10.73 -0.31
CA VAL A 111 -5.38 10.73 1.14
C VAL A 111 -5.84 9.42 1.77
N GLU A 112 -7.03 8.93 1.41
CA GLU A 112 -7.60 7.72 1.97
C GLU A 112 -6.78 6.47 1.62
N THR A 113 -6.35 6.35 0.35
CA THR A 113 -5.47 5.26 -0.10
C THR A 113 -4.13 5.31 0.62
N TYR A 114 -3.57 6.51 0.80
CA TYR A 114 -2.30 6.70 1.49
C TYR A 114 -2.38 6.27 2.96
N LEU A 115 -3.43 6.68 3.67
CA LEU A 115 -3.63 6.30 5.08
C LEU A 115 -3.82 4.79 5.23
N GLN A 116 -4.53 4.14 4.31
CA GLN A 116 -4.66 2.69 4.30
C GLN A 116 -3.31 1.98 4.13
N GLY A 117 -2.49 2.43 3.17
CA GLY A 117 -1.14 1.89 2.97
C GLY A 117 -0.20 2.14 4.15
N LEU A 118 -0.34 3.26 4.86
CA LEU A 118 0.40 3.52 6.11
C LEU A 118 0.00 2.58 7.25
N CYS A 119 -1.28 2.23 7.36
CA CYS A 119 -1.72 1.25 8.34
C CYS A 119 -1.08 -0.13 8.07
N ASP A 120 -1.09 -0.58 6.81
CA ASP A 120 -0.50 -1.87 6.43
C ASP A 120 1.03 -1.88 6.62
N LEU A 121 1.72 -0.77 6.31
CA LEU A 121 3.15 -0.59 6.55
C LEU A 121 3.57 -0.93 7.98
N THR A 122 2.72 -0.66 8.98
CA THR A 122 3.04 -0.99 10.39
C THR A 122 3.27 -2.48 10.60
N GLY A 123 2.60 -3.33 9.83
CA GLY A 123 2.78 -4.78 9.85
C GLY A 123 4.17 -5.19 9.33
N GLU A 124 4.59 -4.65 8.19
CA GLU A 124 5.90 -4.95 7.60
C GLU A 124 7.06 -4.34 8.38
N LEU A 125 6.87 -3.17 8.98
CA LEU A 125 7.82 -2.60 9.94
C LEU A 125 7.97 -3.49 11.18
N THR A 126 6.87 -3.99 11.73
CA THR A 126 6.91 -4.92 12.88
C THR A 126 7.64 -6.21 12.53
N ARG A 127 7.42 -6.73 11.32
CA ARG A 127 8.16 -7.89 10.80
C ARG A 127 9.65 -7.58 10.68
N LYS A 128 10.02 -6.39 10.19
CA LYS A 128 11.42 -5.96 10.12
C LYS A 128 12.03 -5.86 11.53
N ALA A 129 11.32 -5.30 12.50
CA ALA A 129 11.80 -5.21 13.88
C ALA A 129 12.09 -6.60 14.49
N VAL A 130 11.24 -7.60 14.23
CA VAL A 130 11.52 -8.98 14.65
C VAL A 130 12.84 -9.48 14.07
N ASN A 131 13.13 -9.21 12.80
CA ASN A 131 14.39 -9.59 12.17
C ASN A 131 15.59 -8.84 12.76
N GLU A 132 15.45 -7.54 13.05
CA GLU A 132 16.49 -6.75 13.72
C GLU A 132 16.83 -7.31 15.11
N VAL A 133 15.83 -7.74 15.88
CA VAL A 133 16.05 -8.42 17.18
C VAL A 133 16.87 -9.70 17.01
N ILE A 134 16.55 -10.51 15.99
CA ILE A 134 17.26 -11.78 15.70
C ILE A 134 18.72 -11.49 15.34
N GLU A 135 18.99 -10.40 14.62
CA GLU A 135 20.33 -9.94 14.24
C GLU A 135 21.05 -9.18 15.37
N GLY A 136 20.40 -8.94 16.52
CA GLY A 136 20.96 -8.21 17.66
C GLY A 136 21.02 -6.69 17.49
N ASN A 137 20.38 -6.14 16.46
CA ASN A 137 20.33 -4.71 16.21
C ASN A 137 19.22 -4.03 17.02
N VAL A 138 19.52 -3.68 18.27
CA VAL A 138 18.57 -3.03 19.18
C VAL A 138 18.15 -1.65 18.69
N ASP A 139 19.08 -0.87 18.12
CA ASP A 139 18.80 0.50 17.66
C ASP A 139 17.75 0.50 16.55
N GLY A 140 17.84 -0.45 15.61
CA GLY A 140 16.85 -0.62 14.54
C GLY A 140 15.44 -0.93 15.06
N VAL A 141 15.34 -1.71 16.14
CA VAL A 141 14.06 -2.04 16.78
C VAL A 141 13.45 -0.80 17.43
N LEU A 142 14.26 -0.01 18.15
CA LEU A 142 13.80 1.22 18.81
C LEU A 142 13.37 2.28 17.80
N GLU A 143 14.09 2.40 16.68
CA GLU A 143 13.73 3.31 15.59
C GLU A 143 12.39 2.94 14.95
N ILE A 144 12.18 1.64 14.67
CA ILE A 144 10.90 1.16 14.14
C ILE A 144 9.77 1.39 15.14
N LYS A 145 10.00 1.08 16.42
CA LYS A 145 8.99 1.31 17.47
C LYS A 145 8.60 2.77 17.56
N LYS A 146 9.58 3.68 17.54
CA LYS A 146 9.31 5.12 17.54
C LYS A 146 8.45 5.52 16.36
N LEU A 147 8.82 5.11 15.14
CA LEU A 147 8.06 5.44 13.94
C LEU A 147 6.60 4.95 14.01
N ILE A 148 6.35 3.71 14.43
CA ILE A 148 4.98 3.18 14.53
C ILE A 148 4.19 3.92 15.62
N SER A 149 4.84 4.31 16.73
CA SER A 149 4.20 5.08 17.80
C SER A 149 3.82 6.48 17.30
N ASP A 150 4.75 7.18 16.65
CA ASP A 150 4.51 8.50 16.05
C ASP A 150 3.37 8.44 15.01
N LEU A 151 3.36 7.41 14.15
CA LEU A 151 2.27 7.19 13.18
C LEU A 151 0.93 6.94 13.87
N TYR A 152 0.89 6.13 14.93
CA TYR A 152 -0.34 5.83 15.67
C TYR A 152 -0.91 7.10 16.32
N GLU A 153 -0.06 7.94 16.93
CA GLU A 153 -0.46 9.20 17.54
C GLU A 153 -1.05 10.19 16.52
N GLU A 154 -0.43 10.32 15.34
CA GLU A 154 -0.94 11.17 14.26
C GLU A 154 -2.27 10.60 13.70
N LEU A 155 -2.36 9.29 13.50
CA LEU A 155 -3.58 8.64 13.02
C LEU A 155 -4.75 8.79 14.02
N MET A 156 -4.47 8.83 15.32
CA MET A 156 -5.48 9.03 16.37
C MET A 156 -6.17 10.39 16.28
N GLN A 157 -5.55 11.39 15.64
CA GLN A 157 -6.16 12.70 15.44
C GLN A 157 -7.23 12.73 14.33
N PHE A 158 -7.33 11.67 13.53
CA PHE A 158 -8.34 11.56 12.49
C PHE A 158 -9.64 10.98 13.04
N ASP A 159 -10.77 11.57 12.62
CA ASP A 159 -12.10 11.00 12.88
C ASP A 159 -12.44 9.94 11.83
N PHE A 160 -11.93 8.72 12.03
CA PHE A 160 -12.23 7.59 11.15
C PHE A 160 -13.67 7.11 11.35
N ARG A 161 -14.50 7.34 10.34
CA ARG A 161 -15.82 6.70 10.20
C ARG A 161 -15.67 5.17 10.17
N ASN A 162 -16.75 4.45 10.50
CA ASN A 162 -16.78 2.98 10.49
C ASN A 162 -16.56 2.42 9.07
N SER A 163 -15.29 2.26 8.70
CA SER A 163 -14.77 2.03 7.34
C SER A 163 -13.67 0.98 7.37
N PRO A 164 -13.25 0.42 6.21
CA PRO A 164 -12.09 -0.47 6.14
C PRO A 164 -10.83 0.15 6.77
N LEU A 165 -10.59 1.45 6.54
CA LEU A 165 -9.50 2.20 7.15
C LEU A 165 -9.55 2.17 8.68
N ARG A 166 -10.74 2.29 9.28
CA ARG A 166 -10.90 2.19 10.75
C ARG A 166 -10.41 0.85 11.28
N ARG A 167 -10.76 -0.25 10.61
CA ARG A 167 -10.35 -1.60 11.03
C ARG A 167 -8.83 -1.78 10.95
N LYS A 168 -8.21 -1.23 9.90
CA LYS A 168 -6.75 -1.24 9.72
C LYS A 168 -6.05 -0.40 10.79
N TYR A 169 -6.56 0.79 11.08
CA TYR A 169 -6.08 1.63 12.18
C TYR A 169 -6.17 0.89 13.54
N ASP A 170 -7.33 0.30 13.85
CA ASP A 170 -7.53 -0.42 15.11
C ASP A 170 -6.58 -1.64 15.25
N ALA A 171 -6.04 -2.17 14.13
CA ALA A 171 -5.09 -3.26 14.13
C ALA A 171 -3.65 -2.83 14.48
N ILE A 172 -3.31 -1.54 14.37
CA ILE A 172 -1.96 -1.02 14.68
C ILE A 172 -1.58 -1.28 16.14
N LYS A 173 -2.55 -1.30 17.06
CA LYS A 173 -2.30 -1.59 18.48
C LYS A 173 -1.60 -2.93 18.70
N TYR A 174 -1.90 -3.95 17.88
CA TYR A 174 -1.26 -5.26 18.00
C TYR A 174 0.22 -5.22 17.59
N SER A 175 0.56 -4.36 16.61
CA SER A 175 1.94 -4.08 16.22
C SER A 175 2.70 -3.40 17.37
N LEU A 176 2.08 -2.42 18.04
CA LEU A 176 2.66 -1.73 19.20
C LEU A 176 2.88 -2.67 20.38
N GLU A 177 1.87 -3.44 20.79
CA GLU A 177 1.95 -4.44 21.86
C GLU A 177 3.12 -5.41 21.60
N LYS A 178 3.23 -5.92 20.38
CA LYS A 178 4.33 -6.82 19.99
C LYS A 178 5.70 -6.16 20.10
N LEU A 179 5.83 -4.89 19.73
CA LEU A 179 7.09 -4.15 19.83
C LEU A 179 7.46 -3.81 21.27
N GLU A 180 6.46 -3.60 22.14
CA GLU A 180 6.67 -3.45 23.59
C GLU A 180 7.22 -4.75 24.19
N ASP A 181 6.61 -5.88 23.88
CA ASP A 181 7.09 -7.20 24.31
C ASP A 181 8.53 -7.47 23.86
N LEU A 182 8.86 -7.13 22.61
CA LEU A 182 10.23 -7.26 22.09
C LEU A 182 11.19 -6.34 22.87
N SER A 183 10.80 -5.10 23.12
CA SER A 183 11.62 -4.13 23.85
C SER A 183 11.90 -4.59 25.29
N LEU A 184 10.90 -5.15 25.98
CA LEU A 184 11.05 -5.70 27.32
C LEU A 184 12.03 -6.88 27.33
N LYS A 185 11.92 -7.79 26.36
CA LYS A 185 12.84 -8.93 26.23
C LYS A 185 14.28 -8.52 25.98
N ILE A 186 14.51 -7.40 25.28
CA ILE A 186 15.85 -6.83 25.09
C ILE A 186 16.39 -6.28 26.41
N LYS A 187 15.58 -5.51 27.17
CA LYS A 187 16.01 -4.91 28.44
C LYS A 187 16.28 -5.90 29.56
N LEU A 188 15.67 -7.08 29.51
CA LEU A 188 15.82 -8.14 30.51
C LEU A 188 17.00 -9.10 30.23
N LYS A 189 17.68 -8.95 29.09
CA LYS A 189 18.95 -9.64 28.78
C LYS A 189 20.15 -8.81 29.22
#